data_AF-A0A2G9T6I3-F1
#
_entry.id   AF-A0A2G9T6I3-F1
#
_cell.length_a   1.000
_cell.length_b   1.000
_cell.length_c   1.000
_cell.angle_alpha   90.00
_cell.angle_beta   90.00
_cell.angle_gamma   90.00
#
_symmetry.space_group_name_H-M   'P 1'
#
loop_
_entity.id
_entity.type
_entity.pdbx_description
1 polymer ?
#
loop_
_entity_poly.entity_id
_entity_poly.type
_entity_poly.pdbx_seq_one_letter_code
_entity_poly.pdbx_strand_id
1 'polypeptide(L)'
;VLHGGAAHKDGRLRVNDRIVGIEELRLEGETNATASEAVSRRLKAIGPTAKYVRLRIQRARDPPVQSASRSSVESVTGARTSVMGTESSSSEDKLSPVEGMDADSG
;
A
#
# COMPACT_ATOMS: atom_id res chain seq x y z
N VAL A 1 -7.77 -0.46 -6.31
CA VAL A 1 -6.78 -1.11 -7.20
C VAL A 1 -6.73 -2.58 -6.84
N LEU A 2 -6.79 -3.48 -7.84
CA LEU A 2 -6.78 -4.92 -7.57
C LEU A 2 -5.35 -5.41 -7.38
N HIS A 3 -5.08 -6.05 -6.24
CA HIS A 3 -3.78 -6.66 -5.92
C HIS A 3 -3.40 -7.70 -7.00
N GLY A 4 -2.14 -7.69 -7.42
CA GLY A 4 -1.66 -8.58 -8.49
C GLY A 4 -2.04 -8.18 -9.92
N GLY A 5 -2.87 -7.15 -10.11
CA GLY A 5 -3.22 -6.60 -11.43
C GLY A 5 -2.11 -5.75 -12.06
N ALA A 6 -2.24 -5.43 -13.36
CA ALA A 6 -1.25 -4.64 -14.10
C ALA A 6 -1.03 -3.24 -13.48
N ALA A 7 -2.12 -2.55 -13.11
CA ALA A 7 -2.05 -1.25 -12.45
C ALA A 7 -1.35 -1.29 -11.08
N HIS A 8 -1.52 -2.39 -10.33
CA HIS A 8 -0.83 -2.60 -9.05
C HIS A 8 0.67 -2.84 -9.26
N LYS A 9 1.03 -3.63 -10.27
CA LYS A 9 2.45 -3.89 -10.65
C LYS A 9 3.16 -2.63 -11.17
N ASP A 10 2.44 -1.78 -11.90
CA ASP A 10 2.96 -0.49 -12.38
C ASP A 10 3.08 0.55 -11.25
N GLY A 11 2.32 0.40 -10.15
CA GLY A 11 2.48 1.21 -8.93
C GLY A 11 2.05 2.67 -9.04
N ARG A 12 1.67 3.15 -10.25
CA ARG A 12 1.25 4.54 -10.47
C ARG A 12 -0.12 4.85 -9.87
N LEU A 13 -1.03 3.87 -9.90
CA LEU A 13 -2.36 3.95 -9.30
C LEU A 13 -2.35 3.42 -7.88
N ARG A 14 -2.85 4.22 -6.94
CA ARG A 14 -2.96 3.88 -5.52
C ARG A 14 -4.36 3.45 -5.16
N VAL A 15 -4.49 2.74 -4.04
CA VAL A 15 -5.79 2.58 -3.38
C VAL A 15 -6.33 3.99 -3.07
N ASN A 16 -7.65 4.18 -3.19
CA ASN A 16 -8.34 5.47 -3.05
C ASN A 16 -8.14 6.49 -4.19
N ASP A 17 -7.36 6.18 -5.22
CA ASP A 17 -7.31 7.00 -6.43
C ASP A 17 -8.66 6.92 -7.18
N ARG A 18 -9.22 8.08 -7.57
CA ARG A 18 -10.47 8.17 -8.35
C ARG A 18 -10.18 8.55 -9.79
N ILE A 19 -10.74 7.81 -10.74
CA ILE A 19 -10.66 8.16 -12.16
C ILE A 19 -11.64 9.32 -12.42
N VAL A 20 -11.11 10.44 -12.90
CA VAL A 20 -11.87 11.66 -13.22
C VAL A 20 -11.81 12.02 -14.71
N GLY A 21 -11.17 11.18 -15.53
CA GLY A 21 -11.22 11.32 -16.98
C GLY A 21 -10.41 10.27 -17.71
N ILE A 22 -10.72 10.09 -18.99
CA ILE A 22 -10.04 9.17 -19.91
C ILE A 22 -9.88 9.82 -21.28
N GLU A 23 -8.65 9.88 -21.77
CA GLU A 23 -8.26 10.60 -22.99
C GLU A 23 -8.69 12.08 -22.99
N GLU A 24 -9.84 12.35 -23.61
CA GLU A 24 -10.48 13.66 -23.74
C GLU A 24 -11.83 13.72 -22.99
N LEU A 25 -12.32 12.57 -22.51
CA LEU A 25 -13.57 12.46 -21.76
C LEU A 25 -13.35 12.91 -20.32
N ARG A 26 -14.17 13.86 -19.87
CA ARG A 26 -14.22 14.33 -18.48
C ARG A 26 -15.24 13.50 -17.72
N LEU A 27 -14.83 12.97 -16.58
CA LEU A 27 -15.65 12.18 -15.64
C LEU A 27 -15.65 12.84 -14.25
N GLU A 28 -15.42 14.14 -14.23
CA GLU A 28 -15.40 14.96 -13.02
C GLU A 28 -16.82 15.08 -12.47
N GLY A 29 -17.02 14.67 -11.22
CA GLY A 29 -18.35 14.67 -10.57
C GLY A 29 -19.17 13.39 -10.80
N GLU A 30 -18.75 12.51 -11.71
CA GLU A 30 -19.43 11.24 -11.97
C GLU A 30 -19.24 10.23 -10.84
N THR A 31 -20.22 9.36 -10.62
CA THR A 31 -20.09 8.25 -9.65
C THR A 31 -18.99 7.28 -10.10
N ASN A 32 -18.43 6.50 -9.16
CA ASN A 32 -17.41 5.51 -9.52
C ASN A 32 -17.94 4.48 -10.55
N ALA A 33 -19.19 4.05 -10.41
CA ALA A 33 -19.84 3.14 -11.34
C ALA A 33 -19.95 3.74 -12.74
N THR A 34 -20.48 4.96 -12.86
CA THR A 34 -20.62 5.66 -14.14
C THR A 34 -19.26 5.91 -14.80
N ALA A 35 -18.27 6.36 -14.01
CA ALA A 35 -16.92 6.57 -14.50
C ALA A 35 -16.28 5.27 -15.00
N SER A 36 -16.46 4.16 -14.29
CA SER A 36 -15.95 2.83 -14.68
C SER A 36 -16.59 2.32 -15.97
N GLU A 37 -17.90 2.51 -16.13
CA GLU A 37 -18.61 2.16 -17.37
C GLU A 37 -18.09 3.02 -18.53
N ALA A 38 -17.95 4.32 -18.34
CA ALA A 38 -17.46 5.25 -19.35
C ALA A 38 -16.02 4.91 -19.78
N VAL A 39 -15.14 4.55 -18.83
CA VAL A 39 -13.80 4.03 -19.11
C VAL A 39 -13.88 2.77 -19.96
N SER A 40 -14.69 1.80 -19.54
CA SER A 40 -14.84 0.52 -20.25
C SER A 40 -15.36 0.73 -21.68
N ARG A 41 -16.35 1.61 -21.85
CA ARG A 41 -16.91 1.96 -23.17
C ARG A 41 -15.88 2.67 -24.04
N ARG A 42 -15.08 3.58 -23.46
CA ARG A 42 -14.06 4.31 -24.21
C ARG A 42 -12.91 3.41 -24.64
N LEU A 43 -12.48 2.49 -23.78
CA LEU A 43 -11.49 1.46 -24.12
C LEU A 43 -11.97 0.58 -25.27
N LYS A 44 -13.25 0.16 -25.25
CA LYS A 44 -13.86 -0.60 -26.36
C LYS A 44 -13.88 0.20 -27.67
N ALA A 45 -14.17 1.50 -27.61
CA ALA A 45 -14.21 2.37 -28.78
C ALA A 45 -12.82 2.63 -29.39
N ILE A 46 -11.79 2.75 -28.54
CA ILE A 46 -10.40 2.90 -28.98
C ILE A 46 -9.91 1.60 -29.66
N GLY A 47 -10.35 0.45 -29.17
CA GLY A 47 -9.98 -0.85 -29.70
C GLY A 47 -8.57 -1.30 -29.28
N PRO A 48 -8.18 -2.52 -29.70
CA PRO A 48 -6.93 -3.16 -29.24
C PRO A 48 -5.65 -2.58 -29.86
N THR A 49 -5.77 -1.69 -30.85
CA THR A 49 -4.64 -1.08 -31.55
C THR A 49 -3.96 0.03 -30.75
N ALA A 50 -4.60 0.57 -29.71
CA ALA A 50 -3.98 1.58 -28.88
C ALA A 50 -2.88 0.99 -27.99
N LYS A 51 -1.68 1.53 -28.13
CA LYS A 51 -0.52 1.14 -27.32
C LYS A 51 -0.61 1.65 -25.88
N TYR A 52 -1.27 2.78 -25.66
CA TYR A 52 -1.44 3.40 -24.37
C TYR A 52 -2.76 4.16 -24.29
N VAL A 53 -3.25 4.33 -23.06
CA VAL A 53 -4.43 5.13 -22.75
C VAL A 53 -4.08 6.08 -21.61
N ARG A 54 -4.49 7.33 -21.72
CA ARG A 54 -4.27 8.38 -20.72
C ARG A 54 -5.48 8.47 -19.79
N LEU A 55 -5.22 8.30 -18.49
CA LEU A 55 -6.21 8.49 -17.43
C LEU A 55 -5.90 9.76 -16.63
N ARG A 56 -6.94 10.50 -16.24
CA ARG A 56 -6.85 11.59 -15.25
C ARG A 56 -7.33 11.06 -13.92
N ILE A 57 -6.53 11.27 -12.88
CA ILE A 57 -6.75 10.72 -11.55
C ILE A 57 -6.85 11.85 -10.53
N GLN A 58 -7.89 11.81 -9.70
CA GLN A 58 -7.98 12.60 -8.48
C GLN A 58 -7.47 11.75 -7.32
N ARG A 59 -6.31 12.14 -6.80
CA ARG A 59 -5.71 11.53 -5.62
C ARG A 59 -6.16 12.29 -4.38
N ALA A 60 -6.86 11.62 -3.48
CA ALA A 60 -7.06 12.15 -2.14
C ALA A 60 -5.68 12.27 -1.47
N ARG A 61 -5.41 13.40 -0.80
CA ARG A 61 -4.24 13.49 0.07
C ARG A 61 -4.53 12.60 1.27
N ASP A 62 -3.98 11.39 1.27
CA ASP A 62 -3.81 10.68 2.52
C ASP A 62 -2.99 11.60 3.46
N PRO A 63 -3.38 11.75 4.74
CA PRO A 63 -2.46 12.31 5.72
C PRO A 63 -1.16 11.49 5.68
N PRO A 64 0.02 12.11 5.89
CA PRO A 64 1.29 11.42 5.75
C PRO A 64 1.44 10.36 6.86
N VAL A 65 0.90 9.16 6.63
CA VAL A 65 1.29 7.97 7.38
C VAL A 65 2.59 7.51 6.75
N GLN A 66 3.67 7.69 7.52
CA GLN A 66 5.05 7.43 7.12
C GLN A 66 5.26 5.95 6.75
N SER A 67 4.87 5.53 5.55
CA SER A 67 5.53 4.40 4.89
C SER A 67 6.69 4.97 4.09
N ALA A 68 7.69 5.42 4.85
CA ALA A 68 8.98 5.74 4.32
C ALA A 68 9.71 4.41 4.16
N SER A 69 9.42 3.66 3.09
CA SER A 69 10.44 2.79 2.50
C SER A 69 11.51 3.69 1.90
N ARG A 70 12.28 4.33 2.79
CA ARG A 70 13.53 5.00 2.51
C ARG A 70 14.50 3.90 2.11
N SER A 71 14.66 3.67 0.81
CA SER A 71 15.98 3.29 0.32
C SER A 71 16.89 4.52 0.44
N SER A 72 17.18 4.93 1.69
CA SER A 72 18.29 5.82 1.98
C SER A 72 19.53 4.93 1.94
N VAL A 73 20.18 4.90 0.78
CA VAL A 73 21.52 4.35 0.67
C VAL A 73 22.43 5.14 1.61
N GLU A 74 22.98 4.41 2.57
CA GLU A 74 23.95 4.84 3.56
C GLU A 74 25.30 5.10 2.90
N SER A 75 25.92 6.25 3.20
CA SER A 75 27.35 6.62 2.96
C SER A 75 27.47 8.12 3.25
N VAL A 76 28.33 8.69 4.12
CA VAL A 76 29.52 8.25 4.85
C VAL A 76 29.78 9.24 6.01
N THR A 77 30.25 8.70 7.15
CA THR A 77 31.16 9.31 8.15
C THR A 77 30.94 10.76 8.62
N GLY A 78 30.61 10.93 9.90
CA GLY A 78 30.72 12.23 10.58
C GLY A 78 30.35 12.15 12.06
N ALA A 79 31.32 11.78 12.88
CA ALA A 79 31.24 11.60 14.33
C ALA A 79 30.48 12.71 15.06
N ARG A 80 29.53 12.33 15.92
CA ARG A 80 28.99 13.17 17.00
C ARG A 80 28.67 12.29 18.20
N THR A 81 29.48 12.47 19.22
CA THR A 81 29.40 11.87 20.56
C THR A 81 28.08 12.25 21.24
N SER A 82 27.39 11.31 21.88
CA SER A 82 26.60 11.64 23.07
C SER A 82 26.44 10.42 23.97
N VAL A 83 26.71 10.66 25.24
CA VAL A 83 26.81 9.74 26.38
C VAL A 83 25.49 9.63 27.14
N MET A 84 25.41 8.61 28.00
CA MET A 84 24.41 8.29 29.03
C MET A 84 23.05 7.74 28.55
N GLY A 85 22.41 6.78 29.22
CA GLY A 85 22.63 6.28 30.58
C GLY A 85 22.20 4.83 30.76
N THR A 86 22.72 4.25 31.83
CA THR A 86 22.44 2.92 32.38
C THR A 86 21.14 2.94 33.17
N GLU A 87 20.25 1.99 32.91
CA GLU A 87 19.43 1.40 33.97
C GLU A 87 18.97 0.00 33.54
N SER A 88 19.51 -0.98 34.25
CA SER A 88 19.00 -2.34 34.28
C SER A 88 17.68 -2.34 35.06
N SER A 89 16.68 -3.09 34.60
CA SER A 89 15.68 -3.62 35.53
C SER A 89 15.30 -5.03 35.14
N SER A 90 15.65 -5.94 36.04
CA SER A 90 15.25 -7.34 36.09
C SER A 90 13.80 -7.42 36.54
N SER A 91 13.03 -8.34 35.96
CA SER A 91 11.93 -8.97 36.69
C SER A 91 11.79 -10.41 36.22
N GLU A 92 12.34 -11.31 37.03
CA GLU A 92 11.96 -12.70 37.12
C GLU A 92 10.57 -12.81 37.76
N ASP A 93 9.62 -13.43 37.06
CA ASP A 93 8.46 -14.09 37.67
C ASP A 93 8.08 -15.28 36.75
N LYS A 94 8.50 -16.52 37.04
CA LYS A 94 8.01 -17.50 38.01
C LYS A 94 7.05 -18.53 37.36
N LEU A 95 7.62 -19.72 37.11
CA LEU A 95 7.06 -21.09 37.27
C LEU A 95 5.66 -21.37 36.67
N SER A 96 5.50 -22.30 35.72
CA SER A 96 5.47 -23.74 36.01
C SER A 96 5.44 -24.62 34.73
N PRO A 97 6.08 -25.80 34.74
CA PRO A 97 5.83 -26.87 33.79
C PRO A 97 5.35 -28.15 34.52
N VAL A 98 4.07 -28.52 34.40
CA VAL A 98 3.47 -29.84 34.70
C VAL A 98 2.06 -29.80 34.08
N GLU A 99 1.59 -30.68 33.20
CA GLU A 99 1.18 -32.09 33.33
C GLU A 99 0.96 -32.58 31.87
N GLY A 100 1.29 -33.79 31.43
CA GLY A 100 1.25 -35.04 32.15
C GLY A 100 -0.16 -35.61 32.21
N MET A 101 -0.85 -35.81 31.08
CA MET A 101 -2.02 -36.70 31.02
C MET A 101 -1.92 -37.64 29.82
N ASP A 102 -1.23 -38.75 30.04
CA ASP A 102 -1.56 -40.02 29.41
C ASP A 102 -2.97 -40.42 29.86
N ALA A 103 -3.89 -40.55 28.91
CA ALA A 103 -5.17 -41.21 29.12
C ALA A 103 -5.32 -42.31 28.07
N ASP A 104 -4.75 -43.46 28.42
CA ASP A 104 -5.26 -44.77 28.07
C ASP A 104 -6.77 -44.83 28.41
N SER A 105 -7.60 -45.23 27.44
CA SER A 105 -8.83 -46.02 27.61
C SER A 105 -9.69 -45.95 26.32
N GLY A 106 -9.80 -47.07 25.60
CA GLY A 106 -10.89 -47.32 24.64
C GLY A 106 -10.48 -47.97 23.35
#